data_AF-A0A840VNF3-F1
#
_entry.id   AF-A0A840VNF3-F1
#
_cell.length_a   1.000
_cell.length_b   1.000
_cell.length_c   1.000
_cell.angle_alpha   90.00
_cell.angle_beta   90.00
_cell.angle_gamma   90.00
#
_symmetry.space_group_name_H-M   'P 1'
#
loop_
_entity.id
_entity.type
_entity.pdbx_description
1 polymer ?
#
loop_
_entity_poly.entity_id
_entity_poly.type
_entity_poly.pdbx_seq_one_letter_code
_entity_poly.pdbx_strand_id
1 'polypeptide(L)' 'ALYEHRIFTEAAIWNINAFDQWGVELGKELATQLSPVVAGKVDASGQDSSTVAIINFMQSVR' A
#
# COMPACT_ATOMS: atom_id res chain seq x y z
N ALA A 1 -13.60 -2.57 -25.88
CA ALA A 1 -12.64 -2.94 -26.93
C ALA A 1 -11.61 -1.85 -27.25
N LEU A 2 -11.97 -0.67 -27.80
CA LEU A 2 -10.98 0.31 -28.29
C LEU A 2 -9.90 0.70 -27.25
N TYR A 3 -10.31 1.14 -26.06
CA TYR A 3 -9.37 1.55 -25.01
C TYR A 3 -8.56 0.39 -24.42
N GLU A 4 -9.17 -0.80 -24.29
CA GLU A 4 -8.48 -1.99 -23.81
C GLU A 4 -7.35 -2.40 -24.78
N HIS A 5 -7.62 -2.39 -26.08
CA HIS A 5 -6.60 -2.69 -27.10
C HIS A 5 -5.55 -1.59 -27.23
N ARG A 6 -5.92 -0.32 -26.99
CA ARG A 6 -4.95 0.77 -26.89
C ARG A 6 -3.96 0.52 -25.74
N ILE A 7 -4.45 0.25 -24.53
CA ILE A 7 -3.60 -0.02 -23.36
C ILE A 7 -2.76 -1.29 -23.58
N PHE A 8 -3.35 -2.34 -24.14
CA PHE A 8 -2.61 -3.56 -24.51
C PHE A 8 -1.46 -3.26 -25.48
N THR A 9 -1.69 -2.43 -26.49
CA THR A 9 -0.66 -2.05 -27.47
C THR A 9 0.46 -1.24 -26.83
N GLU A 10 0.12 -0.26 -25.98
CA GLU A 10 1.09 0.54 -25.22
C GLU A 10 1.97 -0.36 -24.33
N ALA A 11 1.37 -1.31 -23.61
CA ALA A 11 2.09 -2.25 -22.75
C ALA A 11 3.01 -3.21 -23.53
N ALA A 12 2.57 -3.69 -24.71
CA ALA A 12 3.37 -4.53 -25.58
C ALA A 12 4.61 -3.78 -26.12
N ILE A 13 4.48 -2.49 -26.45
CA ILE A 13 5.61 -1.64 -26.87
C ILE A 13 6.61 -1.46 -25.73
N TRP A 14 6.13 -1.25 -24.50
CA TRP A 14 7.00 -1.08 -23.33
C TRP A 14 7.53 -2.39 -22.75
N ASN A 15 7.13 -3.54 -23.30
CA ASN A 15 7.49 -4.86 -22.81
C ASN A 15 7.18 -5.04 -21.31
N ILE A 16 5.99 -4.58 -20.90
CA ILE A 16 5.44 -4.75 -19.54
C ILE A 16 4.17 -5.59 -19.60
N ASN A 17 3.84 -6.24 -18.48
CA ASN A 17 2.60 -7.00 -18.36
C ASN A 17 1.43 -6.09 -17.97
N ALA A 18 0.45 -5.93 -18.86
CA ALA A 18 -0.76 -5.12 -18.60
C ALA A 18 -1.77 -5.81 -17.67
N PHE A 19 -1.54 -7.08 -17.33
CA PHE A 19 -2.52 -7.92 -16.65
C PHE A 19 -2.10 -8.37 -15.25
N ASP A 20 -0.95 -7.90 -14.75
CA ASP A 20 -0.56 -8.10 -13.35
C ASP A 20 -0.70 -6.81 -12.53
N GLN A 21 -0.58 -6.98 -11.21
CA GLN A 21 -0.81 -5.91 -10.24
C GLN A 21 0.00 -6.10 -8.96
N TRP A 22 1.26 -6.56 -9.06
CA TRP A 22 2.13 -6.80 -7.90
C TRP A 22 2.29 -5.58 -6.98
N GLY A 23 2.23 -4.37 -7.55
CA GLY A 23 2.38 -3.11 -6.81
C GLY A 23 1.34 -2.87 -5.70
N VAL A 24 0.25 -3.65 -5.63
CA VAL A 24 -0.77 -3.49 -4.57
C VAL A 24 -0.45 -4.29 -3.30
N GLU A 25 0.49 -5.24 -3.35
CA GLU A 25 0.64 -6.24 -2.30
C GLU A 25 1.26 -5.67 -1.03
N LEU A 26 2.36 -4.92 -1.15
CA LEU A 26 3.06 -4.36 0.01
C LEU A 26 2.14 -3.44 0.83
N GLY A 27 1.33 -2.60 0.17
CA GLY A 27 0.38 -1.74 0.86
C GLY A 27 -0.69 -2.52 1.63
N LYS A 28 -1.19 -3.63 1.06
CA LYS A 28 -2.15 -4.52 1.74
C LYS A 28 -1.51 -5.22 2.93
N GLU A 29 -0.27 -5.68 2.80
CA GLU A 29 0.47 -6.32 3.88
C GLU A 29 0.70 -5.34 5.04
N LEU A 30 1.26 -4.16 4.75
CA LEU A 30 1.51 -3.12 5.75
C LEU A 30 0.22 -2.67 6.43
N ALA A 31 -0.88 -2.46 5.69
CA ALA A 31 -2.16 -2.09 6.28
C ALA A 31 -2.68 -3.18 7.24
N THR A 32 -2.53 -4.46 6.87
CA THR A 32 -2.93 -5.58 7.72
C THR A 32 -2.11 -5.63 9.01
N GLN A 33 -0.79 -5.40 8.92
CA GLN A 33 0.11 -5.36 10.08
C GLN A 33 -0.12 -4.13 10.99
N LEU A 34 -0.37 -2.97 10.40
CA LEU A 34 -0.54 -1.70 11.15
C LEU A 34 -1.95 -1.51 11.73
N SER A 35 -2.96 -2.21 11.21
CA SER A 35 -4.34 -2.14 11.72
C SER A 35 -4.46 -2.32 13.25
N PRO A 36 -3.88 -3.36 13.89
CA PRO A 36 -3.92 -3.50 15.35
C PRO A 36 -3.12 -2.42 16.09
N VAL A 37 -2.05 -1.90 15.50
CA VAL A 37 -1.21 -0.84 16.09
C VAL A 37 -1.99 0.47 16.16
N VAL A 38 -2.63 0.86 15.06
CA VAL A 38 -3.50 2.05 15.00
C VAL A 38 -4.71 1.91 15.94
N ALA A 39 -5.20 0.68 16.15
CA ALA A 39 -6.26 0.40 17.12
C ALA A 39 -5.79 0.40 18.59
N GLY A 40 -4.51 0.64 18.87
CA GLY A 40 -3.94 0.65 20.22
C GLY A 40 -3.84 -0.73 20.87
N LYS A 41 -3.96 -1.82 20.09
CA LYS A 41 -3.90 -3.19 20.60
C LYS A 41 -2.46 -3.71 20.70
N VAL A 42 -1.55 -3.13 19.93
CA VAL A 42 -0.12 -3.49 19.85
C VAL A 42 0.69 -2.19 19.79
N ASP A 43 1.88 -2.19 20.39
CA ASP A 43 2.80 -1.06 20.37
C ASP A 43 3.45 -0.87 18.98
N ALA A 44 3.82 0.37 18.64
CA ALA A 44 4.42 0.72 17.35
C ALA A 44 5.92 0.36 17.24
N SER A 45 6.49 -0.35 18.24
CA SER A 45 7.88 -0.81 18.21
C SER A 45 8.26 -1.52 16.90
N GLY A 46 9.44 -1.20 16.37
CA GLY A 46 9.98 -1.81 15.15
C GLY A 46 9.54 -1.13 13.84
N GLN A 47 8.61 -0.17 13.88
CA GLN A 47 8.30 0.67 12.73
C GLN A 47 9.30 1.83 12.61
N ASP A 48 9.38 2.44 11.41
CA ASP A 48 10.21 3.62 11.21
C ASP A 48 9.68 4.84 11.99
N SER A 49 10.56 5.82 12.22
CA SER A 49 10.24 6.98 13.06
C SER A 49 9.07 7.82 12.55
N SER A 50 8.87 7.88 11.23
CA SER A 50 7.74 8.62 10.64
C SER A 50 6.42 7.90 10.94
N THR A 51 6.38 6.60 10.70
CA THR A 51 5.20 5.76 10.98
C THR A 51 4.82 5.81 12.46
N VAL A 52 5.81 5.70 13.36
CA VAL A 52 5.57 5.81 14.82
C VAL A 52 5.02 7.19 15.19
N ALA A 53 5.61 8.26 14.67
CA ALA A 53 5.17 9.62 14.98
C ALA A 53 3.73 9.89 14.55
N ILE A 54 3.35 9.42 13.35
CA ILE A 54 1.98 9.57 12.84
C ILE A 54 0.99 8.75 13.65
N ILE A 55 1.31 7.50 14.01
CA ILE A 55 0.44 6.66 14.84
C ILE A 55 0.19 7.32 16.20
N ASN A 56 1.24 7.80 16.85
CA ASN A 56 1.14 8.48 18.14
C ASN A 56 0.29 9.75 18.05
N PHE A 57 0.47 10.54 16.98
CA PHE A 57 -0.35 11.70 16.72
C PHE A 57 -1.83 11.31 16.53
N MET A 58 -2.11 10.31 15.69
CA MET A 58 -3.48 9.82 15.45
C MET A 58 -4.15 9.31 16.72
N GLN A 59 -3.41 8.66 17.62
CA GLN A 59 -3.91 8.20 18.91
C GLN A 59 -4.14 9.35 19.90
N SER A 60 -3.33 10.41 19.86
CA SER A 60 -3.49 11.58 20.74
C SER A 60 -4.69 12.47 20.40
N VAL A 61 -5.11 12.49 19.13
CA VAL A 61 -6.25 13.30 18.64
C VAL A 61 -7.57 12.52 18.71
N ARG A 62 -7.51 11.20 18.93
CA ARG A 62 -8.67 10.32 19.06
C ARG A 62 -9.21 10.29 20.49
#